data_AF-A0A9J6CIG0-F1
#
_entry.id   AF-A0A9J6CIG0-F1
#
_cell.length_a   1.000
_cell.length_b   1.000
_cell.length_c   1.000
_cell.angle_alpha   90.00
_cell.angle_beta   90.00
_cell.angle_gamma   90.00
#
_symmetry.space_group_name_H-M   'P 1'
#
loop_
_entity.id
_entity.type
_entity.pdbx_description
1 polymer ?
#
loop_
_entity_poly.entity_id
_entity_poly.type
_entity_poly.pdbx_seq_one_letter_code
_entity_poly.pdbx_strand_id
1 'polypeptide(L)'
;MALNRYHQIQSNGDGNDDIYKEENKKMSRQNEEGLILPKKLINPCLESKDRQDLHRELLFNQKIGKNVLNQKSELQKVLQRQKERQFIAAHHFESQANSSPLQQELGKVITERAQKLENTSSKDVDNNSNHSSELEFLKIRAKLAKRNTNM
;
A
#
# COMPACT_ATOMS: atom_id res chain seq x y z
N MET A 1 -24.64 25.33 -1.04
CA MET A 1 -23.78 24.16 -1.37
C MET A 1 -24.70 23.01 -1.72
N ALA A 2 -24.85 22.71 -3.01
CA ALA A 2 -25.73 21.64 -3.47
C ALA A 2 -25.04 20.27 -3.28
N LEU A 3 -25.67 19.39 -2.49
CA LEU A 3 -25.22 18.03 -2.25
C LEU A 3 -25.40 17.19 -3.52
N ASN A 4 -24.28 16.82 -4.15
CA ASN A 4 -24.23 15.79 -5.19
C ASN A 4 -24.56 14.43 -4.59
N ARG A 5 -25.84 14.08 -4.59
CA ARG A 5 -26.36 12.77 -4.15
C ARG A 5 -26.37 11.80 -5.34
N TYR A 6 -25.18 11.41 -5.81
CA TYR A 6 -25.05 10.36 -6.83
C TYR A 6 -24.96 8.98 -6.17
N HIS A 7 -26.12 8.32 -6.14
CA HIS A 7 -26.38 6.89 -6.30
C HIS A 7 -25.38 5.90 -5.68
N GLN A 8 -25.80 5.35 -4.54
CA GLN A 8 -25.39 4.05 -4.03
C GLN A 8 -25.75 2.97 -5.07
N ILE A 9 -24.79 2.51 -5.86
CA ILE A 9 -24.94 1.25 -6.61
C ILE A 9 -24.70 0.15 -5.59
N GLN A 10 -25.78 -0.43 -5.06
CA GLN A 10 -25.69 -1.61 -4.22
C GLN A 10 -25.07 -2.74 -5.05
N SER A 11 -23.99 -3.31 -4.52
CA SER A 11 -23.41 -4.56 -4.97
C SER A 11 -24.39 -5.69 -4.68
N ASN A 12 -25.33 -5.92 -5.59
CA ASN A 12 -26.10 -7.16 -5.62
C ASN A 12 -25.46 -8.03 -6.71
N GLY A 13 -24.37 -8.69 -6.34
CA GLY A 13 -24.01 -9.93 -7.00
C GLY A 13 -24.92 -11.00 -6.42
N ASP A 14 -25.89 -11.45 -7.21
CA ASP A 14 -26.30 -12.85 -7.24
C ASP A 14 -27.19 -13.07 -8.46
N GLY A 15 -26.99 -14.23 -9.09
CA GLY A 15 -27.18 -14.48 -10.50
C GLY A 15 -28.60 -14.30 -11.03
N ASN A 16 -28.67 -14.03 -12.33
CA ASN A 16 -29.62 -14.57 -13.31
C ASN A 16 -29.43 -13.79 -14.64
N ASP A 17 -28.32 -14.03 -15.34
CA ASP A 17 -28.03 -13.42 -16.66
C ASP A 17 -28.59 -14.24 -17.84
N ASP A 18 -29.30 -15.33 -17.59
CA ASP A 18 -29.77 -16.25 -18.64
C ASP A 18 -31.18 -15.94 -19.18
N ILE A 19 -31.86 -14.89 -18.72
CA ILE A 19 -33.27 -14.64 -19.10
C ILE A 19 -33.42 -13.74 -20.34
N TYR A 20 -32.36 -13.07 -20.83
CA TYR A 20 -32.48 -12.08 -21.92
C TYR A 20 -31.86 -12.48 -23.26
N LYS A 21 -31.66 -13.78 -23.51
CA LYS A 21 -31.36 -14.27 -24.85
C LYS A 21 -32.64 -14.64 -25.58
N GLU A 22 -33.44 -13.64 -25.91
CA GLU A 22 -34.51 -13.81 -26.90
C GLU A 22 -34.36 -12.79 -28.03
N GLU A 23 -34.16 -13.39 -29.19
CA GLU A 23 -33.88 -12.84 -30.51
C GLU A 23 -34.67 -11.56 -30.81
N ASN A 24 -33.96 -10.44 -31.01
CA ASN A 24 -34.58 -9.23 -31.55
C ASN A 24 -34.21 -9.05 -33.02
N LYS A 25 -34.82 -9.90 -33.84
CA LYS A 25 -35.05 -9.64 -35.26
C LYS A 25 -35.84 -8.32 -35.35
N LYS A 26 -35.27 -7.32 -36.03
CA LYS A 26 -35.93 -6.04 -36.33
C LYS A 26 -37.30 -6.30 -36.95
N MET A 27 -38.36 -6.18 -36.17
CA MET A 27 -39.72 -6.23 -36.67
C MET A 27 -40.57 -5.32 -35.80
N SER A 28 -40.99 -4.20 -36.38
CA SER A 28 -42.07 -3.39 -35.82
C SER A 28 -43.28 -4.33 -35.65
N ARG A 29 -43.59 -4.71 -34.42
CA ARG A 29 -44.81 -5.49 -34.16
C ARG A 29 -45.98 -4.52 -34.26
N GLN A 30 -46.62 -4.49 -35.43
CA GLN A 30 -47.89 -3.82 -35.62
C GLN A 30 -49.02 -4.83 -35.40
N ASN A 31 -50.12 -4.37 -34.81
CA ASN A 31 -51.35 -5.14 -34.74
C ASN A 31 -51.94 -5.32 -36.15
N GLU A 32 -52.94 -6.19 -36.30
CA GLU A 32 -53.63 -6.41 -37.58
C GLU A 32 -54.23 -5.10 -38.14
N GLU A 33 -54.53 -4.12 -37.29
CA GLU A 33 -54.98 -2.77 -37.65
C GLU A 33 -53.83 -1.77 -37.91
N GLY A 34 -52.59 -2.22 -38.01
CA GLY A 34 -51.42 -1.37 -38.28
C GLY A 34 -50.93 -0.54 -37.10
N LEU A 35 -51.57 -0.63 -35.93
CA LEU A 35 -51.17 0.10 -34.72
C LEU A 35 -49.87 -0.47 -34.12
N ILE A 36 -48.91 0.41 -33.79
CA ILE A 36 -47.63 0.02 -33.19
C ILE A 36 -47.85 -0.46 -31.75
N LEU A 37 -47.35 -1.65 -31.43
CA LEU A 37 -47.40 -2.17 -30.07
C LEU A 37 -46.36 -1.51 -29.15
N PRO A 38 -46.71 -1.20 -27.88
CA PRO A 38 -45.73 -0.83 -26.87
C PRO A 38 -44.65 -1.92 -26.72
N LYS A 39 -43.39 -1.51 -26.66
CA LYS A 39 -42.25 -2.40 -26.44
C LYS A 39 -41.31 -1.87 -25.37
N LYS A 40 -40.67 -2.79 -24.66
CA LYS A 40 -39.56 -2.43 -23.76
C LYS A 40 -38.36 -2.03 -24.63
N LEU A 41 -37.82 -0.84 -24.35
CA LEU A 41 -36.58 -0.40 -24.98
C LEU A 41 -35.40 -1.14 -24.35
N ILE A 42 -34.42 -1.50 -25.18
CA ILE A 42 -33.20 -2.12 -24.71
C ILE A 42 -32.34 -1.05 -24.04
N ASN A 43 -31.76 -1.40 -22.88
CA ASN A 43 -30.83 -0.50 -22.21
C ASN A 43 -29.50 -0.48 -22.99
N PRO A 44 -29.08 0.67 -23.54
CA PRO A 44 -27.83 0.75 -24.33
C PRO A 44 -26.58 0.42 -23.49
N CYS A 45 -26.68 0.52 -22.16
CA CYS A 45 -25.62 0.12 -21.25
C CYS A 45 -25.41 -1.41 -21.19
N LEU A 46 -26.46 -2.18 -21.49
CA LEU A 46 -26.42 -3.63 -21.56
C LEU A 46 -26.02 -4.14 -22.96
N GLU A 47 -26.18 -3.33 -24.01
CA GLU A 47 -25.73 -3.69 -25.36
C GLU A 47 -24.23 -3.45 -25.58
N SER A 48 -23.66 -2.38 -25.01
CA SER A 48 -22.24 -2.06 -25.21
C SER A 48 -21.35 -2.87 -24.28
N LYS A 49 -20.66 -3.87 -24.85
CA LYS A 49 -19.67 -4.68 -24.13
C LYS A 49 -18.51 -3.85 -23.61
N ASP A 50 -17.97 -2.97 -24.46
CA ASP A 50 -16.85 -2.07 -24.10
C ASP A 50 -17.17 -1.22 -22.87
N ARG A 51 -18.40 -0.70 -22.80
CA ARG A 51 -18.87 0.09 -21.65
C ARG A 51 -19.00 -0.73 -20.39
N GLN A 52 -19.48 -1.98 -20.48
CA GLN A 52 -19.53 -2.88 -19.32
C GLN A 52 -18.13 -3.22 -18.83
N ASP A 53 -17.21 -3.45 -19.75
CA ASP A 53 -15.84 -3.83 -19.46
C ASP A 53 -15.10 -2.68 -18.77
N LEU A 54 -15.23 -1.46 -19.29
CA LEU A 54 -14.73 -0.24 -18.65
C LEU A 54 -15.36 -0.03 -17.27
N HIS A 55 -16.67 -0.27 -17.10
CA HIS A 55 -17.32 -0.14 -15.81
C HIS A 55 -16.73 -1.10 -14.76
N ARG A 56 -16.50 -2.37 -15.13
CA ARG A 56 -15.87 -3.35 -14.24
C ARG A 56 -14.43 -2.97 -13.89
N GLU A 57 -13.66 -2.49 -14.86
CA GLU A 57 -12.29 -2.03 -14.62
C GLU A 57 -12.23 -0.83 -13.67
N LEU A 58 -13.09 0.18 -13.88
CA LEU A 58 -13.14 1.36 -13.01
C LEU A 58 -13.54 1.00 -11.57
N LEU A 59 -14.54 0.13 -11.40
CA LEU A 59 -14.93 -0.38 -10.08
C LEU A 59 -13.79 -1.17 -9.42
N PHE A 60 -13.08 -1.99 -10.18
CA PHE A 60 -11.92 -2.72 -9.69
C PHE A 60 -10.80 -1.77 -9.22
N ASN A 61 -10.45 -0.77 -10.03
CA ASN A 61 -9.44 0.23 -9.68
C ASN A 61 -9.84 1.01 -8.41
N GLN A 62 -11.11 1.36 -8.26
CA GLN A 62 -11.62 2.00 -7.05
C GLN A 62 -11.51 1.09 -5.83
N LYS A 63 -11.88 -0.20 -5.96
CA LYS A 63 -11.78 -1.19 -4.89
C LYS A 63 -10.34 -1.40 -4.41
N ILE A 64 -9.38 -1.40 -5.33
CA ILE A 64 -7.94 -1.53 -5.05
C ILE A 64 -7.31 -0.19 -4.60
N GLY A 65 -8.02 0.93 -4.73
CA GLY A 65 -7.48 2.26 -4.43
C GLY A 65 -6.49 2.77 -5.48
N LYS A 66 -6.47 2.20 -6.69
CA LYS A 66 -5.63 2.65 -7.80
C LYS A 66 -6.28 3.84 -8.50
N ASN A 67 -5.84 5.05 -8.18
CA ASN A 67 -6.34 6.26 -8.84
C ASN A 67 -5.78 6.36 -10.26
N VAL A 68 -6.59 6.12 -11.29
CA VAL A 68 -6.18 6.25 -12.71
C VAL A 68 -6.06 7.71 -13.18
N LEU A 69 -6.66 8.66 -12.47
CA LEU A 69 -6.59 10.09 -12.75
C LEU A 69 -5.40 10.70 -12.02
N ASN A 70 -4.66 11.60 -12.68
CA ASN A 70 -3.53 12.34 -12.09
C ASN A 70 -2.32 11.48 -11.67
N GLN A 71 -2.13 10.30 -12.26
CA GLN A 71 -0.89 9.55 -12.08
C GLN A 71 0.27 10.26 -12.80
N LYS A 72 1.36 10.53 -12.09
CA LYS A 72 2.64 10.85 -12.74
C LYS A 72 3.00 9.70 -13.69
N SER A 73 3.45 10.02 -14.89
CA SER A 73 3.94 8.99 -15.82
C SER A 73 5.12 8.24 -15.20
N GLU A 74 5.37 7.00 -15.63
CA GLU A 74 6.53 6.23 -15.15
C GLU A 74 7.84 7.01 -15.36
N LEU A 75 7.98 7.72 -16.49
CA LEU A 75 9.10 8.62 -16.74
C LEU A 75 9.22 9.73 -15.68
N GLN A 76 8.12 10.39 -15.32
CA GLN A 76 8.13 11.43 -14.28
C GLN A 76 8.53 10.86 -12.92
N LYS A 77 8.06 9.66 -12.56
CA LYS A 77 8.47 8.97 -11.32
C LYS A 77 9.97 8.67 -11.33
N VAL A 78 10.51 8.17 -12.45
CA VAL A 78 11.94 7.86 -12.59
C VAL A 78 12.79 9.12 -12.49
N LEU A 79 12.42 10.20 -13.19
CA LEU A 79 13.12 11.48 -13.14
C LEU A 79 13.09 12.09 -11.75
N GLN A 80 11.96 12.03 -11.05
CA GLN A 80 11.86 12.51 -9.67
C GLN A 80 12.81 11.70 -8.75
N ARG A 81 12.78 10.37 -8.82
CA ARG A 81 13.72 9.53 -8.05
C ARG A 81 15.18 9.83 -8.39
N GLN A 82 15.49 10.13 -9.65
CA GLN A 82 16.85 10.51 -10.05
C GLN A 82 17.27 11.85 -9.44
N LYS A 83 16.40 12.86 -9.46
CA LYS A 83 16.65 14.16 -8.81
C LYS A 83 16.86 14.01 -7.31
N GLU A 84 15.99 13.25 -6.64
CA GLU A 84 16.11 12.95 -5.21
C GLU A 84 17.46 12.27 -4.88
N ARG A 85 17.87 11.27 -5.68
CA ARG A 85 19.17 10.62 -5.51
C ARG A 85 20.34 11.58 -5.67
N GLN A 86 20.31 12.45 -6.68
CA GLN A 86 21.37 13.43 -6.91
C GLN A 86 21.45 14.44 -5.76
N PHE A 87 20.30 14.91 -5.27
CA PHE A 87 20.24 15.82 -4.12
C PHE A 87 20.83 15.20 -2.86
N ILE A 88 20.43 13.95 -2.54
CA ILE A 88 20.97 13.22 -1.39
C ILE A 88 22.48 13.01 -1.53
N ALA A 89 22.96 12.61 -2.71
CA ALA A 89 24.38 12.39 -2.96
C ALA A 89 25.19 13.68 -2.80
N ALA A 90 24.69 14.81 -3.32
CA ALA A 90 25.33 16.12 -3.18
C ALA A 90 25.37 16.55 -1.71
N HIS A 91 24.25 16.45 -0.99
CA HIS A 91 24.17 16.83 0.43
C HIS A 91 25.09 15.95 1.30
N HIS A 92 25.17 14.65 1.02
CA HIS A 92 26.06 13.74 1.73
C HIS A 92 27.54 14.05 1.47
N PHE A 93 27.91 14.37 0.23
CA PHE A 93 29.27 14.79 -0.12
C PHE A 93 29.64 16.10 0.58
N GLU A 94 28.76 17.10 0.57
CA GLU A 94 28.98 18.38 1.24
C GLU A 94 29.08 18.22 2.76
N SER A 95 28.23 17.37 3.36
CA SER A 95 28.29 17.06 4.79
C SER A 95 29.61 16.39 5.18
N GLN A 96 30.14 15.49 4.33
CA GLN A 96 31.45 14.89 4.57
C GLN A 96 32.59 15.89 4.40
N ALA A 97 32.56 16.69 3.34
CA ALA A 97 33.58 17.70 3.06
C ALA A 97 33.68 18.76 4.18
N ASN A 98 32.55 19.14 4.77
CA ASN A 98 32.48 20.13 5.84
C ASN A 98 32.56 19.54 7.25
N SER A 99 32.72 18.22 7.39
CA SER A 99 32.79 17.58 8.71
C SER A 99 34.16 17.76 9.36
N SER A 100 34.16 18.17 10.63
CA SER A 100 35.38 18.23 11.44
C SER A 100 35.99 16.82 11.62
N PRO A 101 37.32 16.67 11.70
CA PRO A 101 37.96 15.38 11.95
C PRO A 101 37.37 14.60 13.14
N LEU A 102 37.02 15.30 14.23
CA LEU A 102 36.39 14.70 15.41
C LEU A 102 35.00 14.12 15.08
N GLN A 103 34.23 14.80 14.23
CA GLN A 103 32.90 14.37 13.83
C GLN A 103 32.96 13.11 12.96
N GLN A 104 33.99 12.99 12.11
CA GLN A 104 34.23 11.79 11.31
C GLN A 104 34.59 10.60 12.19
N GLU A 105 35.49 10.79 13.16
CA GLU A 105 35.90 9.75 14.11
C GLU A 105 34.73 9.30 14.98
N LEU A 106 33.94 10.25 15.49
CA LEU A 106 32.71 9.95 16.24
C LEU A 106 31.72 9.14 15.39
N GLY A 107 31.56 9.50 14.10
CA GLY A 107 30.74 8.73 13.15
C GLY A 107 31.20 7.28 13.05
N LYS A 108 32.50 7.03 12.91
CA LYS A 108 33.07 5.67 12.86
C LYS A 108 32.75 4.89 14.13
N VAL A 109 33.01 5.47 15.31
CA VAL A 109 32.74 4.82 16.61
C VAL A 109 31.25 4.49 16.78
N ILE A 110 30.35 5.39 16.36
CA ILE A 110 28.90 5.13 16.39
C ILE A 110 28.54 3.96 15.47
N THR A 111 29.07 3.94 14.23
CA THR A 111 28.80 2.85 13.29
C THR A 111 29.31 1.51 13.77
N GLU A 112 30.53 1.46 14.31
CA GLU A 112 31.11 0.23 14.89
C GLU A 112 30.29 -0.27 16.08
N ARG A 113 29.84 0.64 16.95
CA ARG A 113 28.99 0.28 18.09
C ARG A 113 27.63 -0.26 17.64
N ALA A 114 27.02 0.36 16.63
CA ALA A 114 25.75 -0.10 16.07
C ALA A 114 25.89 -1.51 15.46
N GLN A 115 26.93 -1.76 14.67
CA GLN A 115 27.22 -3.10 14.12
C GLN A 115 27.45 -4.13 15.22
N LYS A 116 28.16 -3.76 16.29
CA LYS A 116 28.36 -4.66 17.43
C LYS A 116 27.05 -5.01 18.12
N LEU A 117 26.16 -4.03 18.30
CA LEU A 117 24.84 -4.22 18.88
C LEU A 117 23.94 -5.11 18.00
N GLU A 118 23.95 -4.91 16.69
CA GLU A 118 23.22 -5.76 15.73
C GLU A 118 23.71 -7.22 15.84
N ASN A 119 25.03 -7.42 15.79
CA ASN A 119 25.66 -8.74 15.91
C ASN A 119 25.40 -9.43 17.26
N THR A 120 25.32 -8.69 18.37
CA THR A 120 24.95 -9.27 19.66
C THR A 120 23.46 -9.59 19.71
N SER A 121 22.60 -8.69 19.20
CA SER A 121 21.15 -8.91 19.15
C SER A 121 20.77 -10.13 18.31
N SER A 122 21.46 -10.41 17.21
CA SER A 122 21.24 -11.61 16.41
C SER A 122 21.75 -12.88 17.09
N LYS A 123 22.80 -12.81 17.91
CA LYS A 123 23.34 -13.97 18.66
C LYS A 123 22.48 -14.32 19.89
N ASP A 124 21.84 -13.33 20.51
CA ASP A 124 20.97 -13.53 21.66
C ASP A 124 19.62 -14.18 21.29
N VAL A 125 19.22 -14.16 20.01
CA VAL A 125 18.03 -14.88 19.52
C VAL A 125 18.30 -16.38 19.35
N ASP A 126 19.53 -16.78 19.03
CA ASP A 126 19.88 -18.19 18.79
C ASP A 126 20.41 -18.93 20.03
N ASN A 127 20.78 -18.25 21.12
CA ASN A 127 21.23 -18.90 22.36
C ASN A 127 20.68 -18.23 23.63
N ASN A 128 19.56 -18.76 24.13
CA ASN A 128 19.31 -18.86 25.58
C ASN A 128 19.18 -17.53 26.38
N SER A 129 18.44 -16.56 25.84
CA SER A 129 18.22 -15.22 26.41
C SER A 129 17.64 -15.16 27.84
N ASN A 130 17.00 -16.23 28.34
CA ASN A 130 16.43 -16.21 29.69
C ASN A 130 17.44 -16.48 30.81
N HIS A 131 18.55 -17.19 30.55
CA HIS A 131 19.51 -17.54 31.61
C HIS A 131 20.61 -16.49 31.80
N SER A 132 20.97 -15.71 30.79
CA SER A 132 22.08 -14.75 30.91
C SER A 132 21.72 -13.54 31.78
N SER A 133 20.52 -12.99 31.59
CA SER A 133 19.98 -11.87 32.38
C SER A 133 19.75 -12.23 33.85
N GLU A 134 19.28 -13.45 34.12
CA GLU A 134 19.11 -14.03 35.47
C GLU A 134 20.45 -14.12 36.21
N LEU A 135 21.52 -14.54 35.51
CA LEU A 135 22.86 -14.70 36.08
C LEU A 135 23.53 -13.36 36.41
N GLU A 136 23.30 -12.30 35.63
CA GLU A 136 23.81 -10.96 35.95
C GLU A 136 23.12 -10.36 37.18
N PHE A 137 21.80 -10.47 37.27
CA PHE A 137 21.05 -10.01 38.44
C PHE A 137 21.50 -10.73 39.72
N LEU A 138 21.74 -12.04 39.63
CA LEU A 138 22.23 -12.82 40.76
C LEU A 138 23.64 -12.39 41.22
N LYS A 139 24.55 -12.08 40.28
CA LYS A 139 25.88 -11.53 40.58
C LYS A 139 25.81 -10.16 41.24
N ILE A 140 24.92 -9.27 40.79
CA ILE A 140 24.73 -7.94 41.36
C ILE A 140 24.18 -8.06 42.80
N ARG A 141 23.16 -8.92 43.02
CA ARG A 141 22.61 -9.19 44.36
C ARG A 141 23.66 -9.75 45.31
N ALA A 142 24.49 -10.70 44.88
CA ALA A 142 25.56 -11.23 45.71
C ALA A 142 26.60 -10.16 46.11
N LYS A 143 27.00 -9.29 45.16
CA LYS A 143 27.91 -8.17 45.45
C LYS A 143 27.31 -7.13 46.39
N LEU A 144 26.01 -6.88 46.31
CA LEU A 144 25.28 -5.98 47.21
C LEU A 144 25.18 -6.58 48.62
N ALA A 145 24.84 -7.87 48.73
CA ALA A 145 24.77 -8.58 50.00
C ALA A 145 26.12 -8.57 50.74
N LYS A 146 27.23 -8.85 50.05
CA LYS A 146 28.58 -8.84 50.64
C LYS A 146 29.02 -7.47 51.17
N ARG A 147 28.49 -6.38 50.60
CA ARG A 147 28.78 -5.02 51.08
C ARG A 147 27.95 -4.62 52.30
N ASN A 148 26.76 -5.19 52.46
CA ASN A 148 25.86 -4.89 53.57
C ASN A 148 26.18 -5.68 54.86
N THR A 149 27.04 -6.69 54.80
CA THR A 149 27.42 -7.53 55.96
C THR A 149 28.74 -7.11 56.64
N ASN A 150 29.32 -5.96 56.27
CA ASN A 150 30.57 -5.44 56.85
C ASN A 150 30.36 -4.20 57.75
N MET A 151 29.21 -4.13 58.43
CA MET A 151 28.93 -3.23 59.56
C MET A 151 28.68 -4.09 60.80
#